data_AF-A0AAU7XMX9-F1
#
_entry.id   AF-A0AAU7XMX9-F1
#
_cell.length_a   1.000
_cell.length_b   1.000
_cell.length_c   1.000
_cell.angle_alpha   90.00
_cell.angle_beta   90.00
_cell.angle_gamma   90.00
#
_symmetry.space_group_name_H-M   'P 1'
#
loop_
_entity.id
_entity.type
_entity.pdbx_description
1 polymer ?
#
loop_
_entity_poly.entity_id
_entity_poly.type
_entity_poly.pdbx_seq_one_letter_code
_entity_poly.pdbx_strand_id
1 'polypeptide(L)'
;MKEVLLKQGPRRQGSKTSQFDPDKKASPPEVFIEVMRLAEPECSDNPFTSLVRHRNYLMFQVLFETGMRSGEVLQLKVQDIRFSEQLVSVVRRHDDPEDKWRLIEQNAKTQERGIPISYELSQALYNYVINERRLLAEQQKHGFLFISNKGLSRGTPMSLSQFSKLVLKIAKDTNLAAYIETEGIQVDKHITRHGFRHNFNQRGCRKTRFRAISTPSRPNLLTQPVIWLSNLNIGI
;
A
#
# COMPACT_ATOMS: atom_id res chain seq x y z
N MET A 1 -9.80 -20.65 -63.03
CA MET A 1 -9.39 -19.98 -61.78
C MET A 1 -8.74 -21.02 -60.87
N LYS A 2 -7.47 -20.81 -60.49
CA LYS A 2 -6.73 -21.68 -59.56
C LYS A 2 -7.00 -21.16 -58.14
N GLU A 3 -7.68 -21.93 -57.31
CA GLU A 3 -7.67 -21.70 -55.86
C GLU A 3 -6.46 -22.41 -55.25
N VAL A 4 -5.57 -21.62 -54.65
CA VAL A 4 -4.36 -22.08 -53.97
C VAL A 4 -4.72 -22.36 -52.51
N LEU A 5 -4.74 -23.64 -52.16
CA LEU A 5 -4.79 -24.13 -50.77
C LEU A 5 -3.49 -23.78 -50.04
N LEU A 6 -3.51 -22.75 -49.19
CA LEU A 6 -2.41 -22.44 -48.27
C LEU A 6 -2.51 -23.33 -47.02
N LYS A 7 -1.61 -24.32 -46.94
CA LYS A 7 -1.35 -25.16 -45.75
C LYS A 7 -1.02 -24.28 -44.54
N GLN A 8 -1.77 -24.45 -43.45
CA GLN A 8 -1.45 -23.88 -42.15
C GLN A 8 -0.19 -24.57 -41.59
N GLY A 9 0.90 -23.82 -41.43
CA GLY A 9 2.11 -24.29 -40.76
C GLY A 9 1.90 -24.53 -39.26
N PRO A 10 2.71 -25.39 -38.61
CA PRO A 10 2.50 -25.76 -37.22
C PRO A 10 2.70 -24.56 -36.28
N ARG A 11 1.73 -24.37 -35.37
CA ARG A 11 1.84 -23.44 -34.23
C ARG A 11 3.05 -23.81 -33.38
N ARG A 12 4.07 -22.95 -33.36
CA ARG A 12 5.14 -23.02 -32.34
C ARG A 12 4.54 -22.74 -30.96
N GLN A 13 4.18 -23.79 -30.24
CA GLN A 13 4.00 -23.75 -28.78
C GLN A 13 5.36 -23.88 -28.10
N GLY A 14 5.57 -23.05 -27.09
CA GLY A 14 6.74 -23.12 -26.22
C GLY A 14 7.17 -21.76 -25.71
N SER A 15 6.28 -21.00 -25.06
CA SER A 15 6.76 -19.93 -24.19
C SER A 15 7.47 -20.63 -23.03
N LYS A 16 8.80 -20.47 -22.94
CA LYS A 16 9.56 -20.87 -21.76
C LYS A 16 8.86 -20.29 -20.54
N THR A 17 8.32 -21.16 -19.68
CA THR A 17 7.86 -20.80 -18.35
C THR A 17 9.10 -20.39 -17.57
N SER A 18 9.55 -19.14 -17.73
CA SER A 18 10.44 -18.56 -16.74
C SER A 18 9.63 -18.57 -15.46
N GLN A 19 10.10 -19.27 -14.45
CA GLN A 19 9.56 -19.25 -13.11
C GLN A 19 9.31 -17.78 -12.74
N PHE A 20 8.04 -17.37 -12.78
CA PHE A 20 7.64 -15.98 -12.62
C PHE A 20 7.79 -15.67 -11.14
N ASP A 21 8.92 -15.10 -10.78
CA ASP A 21 9.13 -14.55 -9.46
C ASP A 21 8.57 -13.11 -9.46
N PRO A 22 7.37 -12.89 -8.90
CA PRO A 22 6.79 -11.55 -8.83
C PRO A 22 7.65 -10.59 -7.99
N ASP A 23 8.50 -11.12 -7.10
CA ASP A 23 9.33 -10.31 -6.21
C ASP A 23 10.56 -9.73 -6.93
N LYS A 24 11.00 -10.32 -8.05
CA LYS A 24 12.10 -9.76 -8.86
C LYS A 24 11.79 -8.40 -9.50
N LYS A 25 10.52 -8.00 -9.60
CA LYS A 25 10.11 -6.75 -10.28
C LYS A 25 9.85 -5.57 -9.36
N ALA A 26 9.78 -5.77 -8.05
CA ALA A 26 9.52 -4.70 -7.10
C ALA A 26 10.84 -4.07 -6.65
N SER A 27 10.88 -2.74 -6.58
CA SER A 27 12.05 -2.04 -6.03
C SER A 27 12.33 -2.51 -4.59
N PRO A 28 13.60 -2.59 -4.17
CA PRO A 28 13.95 -3.00 -2.81
C PRO A 28 13.31 -2.09 -1.74
N PRO A 29 13.07 -2.60 -0.52
CA PRO A 29 12.43 -1.81 0.53
C PRO A 29 13.10 -0.48 0.87
N GLU A 30 14.41 -0.42 0.73
CA GLU A 30 15.28 0.74 0.98
C GLU A 30 14.89 1.91 0.08
N VAL A 31 14.55 1.63 -1.19
CA VAL A 31 14.08 2.64 -2.14
C VAL A 31 12.75 3.27 -1.70
N PHE A 32 11.84 2.49 -1.12
CA PHE A 32 10.57 3.02 -0.62
C PHE A 32 10.75 3.83 0.67
N ILE A 33 11.73 3.47 1.51
CA ILE A 33 12.10 4.26 2.69
C ILE A 33 12.63 5.63 2.24
N GLU A 34 13.48 5.66 1.22
CA GLU A 34 13.99 6.92 0.68
C GLU A 34 12.88 7.77 0.04
N VAL A 35 11.92 7.15 -0.65
CA VAL A 35 10.72 7.87 -1.13
C VAL A 35 9.95 8.50 0.04
N MET A 36 9.80 7.80 1.16
CA MET A 36 9.13 8.37 2.34
C MET A 36 9.94 9.55 2.90
N ARG A 37 11.27 9.45 2.99
CA ARG A 37 12.14 10.56 3.42
C ARG A 37 11.99 11.79 2.53
N LEU A 38 12.07 11.62 1.21
CA LEU A 38 11.93 12.71 0.23
C LEU A 38 10.51 13.30 0.23
N ALA A 39 9.50 12.50 0.55
CA ALA A 39 8.12 12.97 0.62
C ALA A 39 7.80 13.75 1.91
N GLU A 40 8.64 13.65 2.96
CA GLU A 40 8.44 14.32 4.24
C GLU A 40 8.22 15.83 4.03
N PRO A 41 7.23 16.48 4.70
CA PRO A 41 6.86 17.85 4.37
C PRO A 41 7.97 18.88 4.57
N GLU A 42 8.79 18.67 5.60
CA GLU A 42 9.91 19.54 5.96
C GLU A 42 11.22 19.19 5.25
N CYS A 43 11.24 18.16 4.40
CA CYS A 43 12.43 17.83 3.63
C CYS A 43 12.74 18.94 2.62
N SER A 44 14.00 19.42 2.63
CA SER A 44 14.50 20.41 1.66
C SER A 44 14.37 19.91 0.23
N ASP A 45 14.63 18.62 0.03
CA ASP A 45 14.68 17.94 -1.26
C ASP A 45 13.31 17.49 -1.75
N ASN A 46 12.24 17.82 -1.00
CA ASN A 46 10.90 17.39 -1.36
C ASN A 46 10.46 18.05 -2.67
N PRO A 47 10.16 17.25 -3.72
CA PRO A 47 9.92 17.77 -5.07
C PRO A 47 8.57 18.48 -5.21
N PHE A 48 7.70 18.42 -4.19
CA PHE A 48 6.39 19.04 -4.21
C PHE A 48 6.41 20.47 -3.65
N THR A 49 5.52 21.31 -4.15
CA THR A 49 5.32 22.66 -3.59
C THR A 49 4.76 22.58 -2.18
N SER A 50 5.18 23.46 -1.27
CA SER A 50 4.75 23.51 0.14
C SER A 50 3.25 23.28 0.35
N LEU A 51 2.39 23.93 -0.46
CA LEU A 51 0.93 23.81 -0.41
C LEU A 51 0.35 22.38 -0.47
N VAL A 52 1.09 21.40 -1.01
CA VAL A 52 0.60 20.02 -1.20
C VAL A 52 1.47 18.98 -0.50
N ARG A 53 2.56 19.38 0.16
CA ARG A 53 3.52 18.44 0.73
C ARG A 53 2.89 17.54 1.77
N HIS A 54 2.20 18.11 2.76
CA HIS A 54 1.57 17.34 3.84
C HIS A 54 0.53 16.34 3.33
N ARG A 55 -0.42 16.80 2.51
CA ARG A 55 -1.41 15.90 1.89
C ARG A 55 -0.75 14.80 1.05
N ASN A 56 0.29 15.10 0.27
CA ASN A 56 0.98 14.11 -0.55
C ASN A 56 1.70 13.06 0.31
N TYR A 57 2.37 13.53 1.38
CA TYR A 57 3.05 12.67 2.34
C TYR A 57 2.08 11.68 2.97
N LEU A 58 0.92 12.15 3.46
CA LEU A 58 -0.12 11.29 4.02
C LEU A 58 -0.62 10.23 3.04
N MET A 59 -0.78 10.56 1.76
CA MET A 59 -1.15 9.57 0.74
C MET A 59 -0.09 8.48 0.59
N PHE A 60 1.20 8.85 0.63
CA PHE A 60 2.29 7.88 0.61
C PHE A 60 2.35 7.07 1.89
N GLN A 61 2.18 7.70 3.05
CA GLN A 61 2.21 7.03 4.35
C GLN A 61 1.08 6.00 4.46
N VAL A 62 -0.13 6.33 4.01
CA VAL A 62 -1.23 5.35 3.92
C VAL A 62 -0.85 4.19 3.01
N LEU A 63 -0.34 4.43 1.80
CA LEU A 63 0.09 3.35 0.90
C LEU A 63 1.19 2.48 1.53
N PHE A 64 2.18 3.12 2.15
CA PHE A 64 3.34 2.50 2.74
C PHE A 64 2.96 1.66 3.96
N GLU A 65 2.08 2.15 4.82
CA GLU A 65 1.74 1.46 6.05
C GLU A 65 0.69 0.37 5.86
N THR A 66 -0.28 0.59 4.97
CA THR A 66 -1.46 -0.31 4.86
C THR A 66 -1.39 -1.27 3.67
N GLY A 67 -0.53 -0.99 2.68
CA GLY A 67 -0.50 -1.71 1.41
C GLY A 67 -1.80 -1.61 0.60
N MET A 68 -2.67 -0.63 0.90
CA MET A 68 -3.90 -0.37 0.17
C MET A 68 -3.63 -0.11 -1.32
N ARG A 69 -4.59 -0.46 -2.16
CA ARG A 69 -4.51 -0.06 -3.58
C ARG A 69 -4.80 1.44 -3.69
N SER A 70 -4.24 2.09 -4.70
CA SER A 70 -4.46 3.53 -4.92
C SER A 70 -5.93 3.89 -5.03
N GLY A 71 -6.74 3.03 -5.63
CA GLY A 71 -8.17 3.27 -5.72
C GLY A 71 -8.88 3.22 -4.37
N GLU A 72 -8.49 2.27 -3.53
CA GLU A 72 -8.99 2.17 -2.15
C GLU A 72 -8.61 3.44 -1.36
N VAL A 73 -7.37 3.94 -1.50
CA VAL A 73 -6.92 5.20 -0.87
C VAL A 73 -7.74 6.40 -1.35
N LEU A 74 -8.02 6.47 -2.65
CA LEU A 74 -8.80 7.57 -3.23
C LEU A 74 -10.30 7.52 -2.89
N GLN A 75 -10.83 6.35 -2.48
CA GLN A 75 -12.21 6.20 -2.03
C GLN A 75 -12.41 6.34 -0.52
N LEU A 76 -11.32 6.51 0.25
CA LEU A 76 -11.44 6.76 1.68
C LEU A 76 -12.24 8.04 1.94
N LYS A 77 -13.21 7.94 2.84
CA LYS A 77 -13.91 9.07 3.44
C LYS A 77 -13.44 9.28 4.87
N VAL A 78 -13.65 10.48 5.42
CA VAL A 78 -13.28 10.79 6.81
C VAL A 78 -13.91 9.81 7.80
N GLN A 79 -15.17 9.42 7.56
CA GLN A 79 -15.90 8.44 8.38
C GLN A 79 -15.31 7.03 8.38
N ASP A 80 -14.41 6.72 7.44
CA ASP A 80 -13.77 5.40 7.37
C ASP A 80 -12.61 5.26 8.36
N ILE A 81 -12.18 6.36 8.97
CA ILE A 81 -11.10 6.39 9.95
C ILE A 81 -11.69 6.43 11.35
N ARG A 82 -11.44 5.37 12.12
CA ARG A 82 -11.72 5.33 13.56
C ARG A 82 -10.47 5.74 14.31
N PHE A 83 -10.33 7.04 14.56
CA PHE A 83 -9.13 7.63 15.17
C PHE A 83 -8.80 7.06 16.56
N SER A 84 -9.81 6.79 17.38
CA SER A 84 -9.67 6.19 18.71
C SER A 84 -9.17 4.74 18.67
N GLU A 85 -9.53 4.00 17.63
CA GLU A 85 -9.15 2.59 17.43
C GLU A 85 -7.92 2.44 16.52
N GLN A 86 -7.39 3.56 15.98
CA GLN A 86 -6.29 3.57 15.02
C GLN A 86 -6.56 2.63 13.85
N LEU A 87 -7.75 2.73 13.26
CA LEU A 87 -8.21 1.80 12.24
C LEU A 87 -8.77 2.53 11.03
N VAL A 88 -8.34 2.10 9.84
CA VAL A 88 -8.88 2.55 8.54
C VAL A 88 -9.73 1.44 7.94
N SER A 89 -10.97 1.74 7.60
CA SER A 89 -11.90 0.79 6.99
C SER A 89 -11.89 0.92 5.47
N VAL A 90 -11.64 -0.20 4.78
CA VAL A 90 -11.85 -0.29 3.33
C VAL A 90 -13.30 -0.70 3.10
N VAL A 91 -14.11 0.22 2.60
CA VAL A 91 -15.54 0.01 2.34
C VAL A 91 -15.79 0.01 0.84
N ARG A 92 -16.65 -0.89 0.35
CA ARG A 92 -17.03 -0.92 -1.08
C ARG A 92 -18.18 0.05 -1.33
N ARG A 93 -17.93 1.07 -2.14
CA ARG A 93 -18.94 2.04 -2.60
C ARG A 93 -18.96 1.99 -4.12
N HIS A 94 -19.95 1.32 -4.69
CA HIS A 94 -20.19 1.37 -6.12
C HIS A 94 -21.18 2.51 -6.38
N ASP A 95 -20.93 3.32 -7.40
CA ASP A 95 -21.77 4.43 -7.82
C ASP A 95 -22.03 5.41 -6.66
N ASP A 96 -20.95 5.84 -6.01
CA ASP A 96 -21.00 6.73 -4.85
C ASP A 96 -21.62 8.07 -5.27
N PRO A 97 -22.83 8.41 -4.79
CA PRO A 97 -23.54 9.61 -5.24
C PRO A 97 -22.82 10.91 -4.85
N GLU A 98 -21.85 10.84 -3.93
CA GLU A 98 -20.99 11.97 -3.59
C GLU A 98 -19.84 12.16 -4.59
N ASP A 99 -19.48 11.16 -5.41
CA ASP A 99 -18.39 11.27 -6.39
C ASP A 99 -18.85 11.80 -7.75
N LYS A 100 -19.30 13.05 -7.76
CA LYS A 100 -19.80 13.70 -8.99
C LYS A 100 -18.69 14.18 -9.94
N TRP A 101 -17.44 14.12 -9.50
CA TRP A 101 -16.30 14.73 -10.19
C TRP A 101 -15.45 13.74 -10.97
N ARG A 102 -15.38 12.47 -10.54
CA ARG A 102 -14.53 11.48 -11.18
C ARG A 102 -15.35 10.64 -12.16
N LEU A 103 -14.98 10.72 -13.43
CA LEU A 103 -15.59 9.92 -14.51
C LEU A 103 -15.42 8.41 -14.33
N ILE A 104 -14.39 7.98 -13.60
CA ILE A 104 -14.11 6.57 -13.30
C ILE A 104 -13.86 6.45 -11.81
N GLU A 105 -14.87 5.95 -11.09
CA GLU A 105 -14.77 5.61 -9.69
C GLU A 105 -13.71 4.54 -9.45
N GLN A 106 -13.04 4.64 -8.31
CA GLN A 106 -11.93 3.78 -7.98
C GLN A 106 -12.35 2.68 -7.01
N ASN A 107 -13.15 1.74 -7.49
CA ASN A 107 -13.81 0.79 -6.58
C ASN A 107 -12.86 -0.26 -6.00
N ALA A 108 -13.07 -0.57 -4.72
CA ALA A 108 -12.27 -1.54 -4.00
C ALA A 108 -12.50 -2.94 -4.59
N LYS A 109 -11.49 -3.45 -5.30
CA LYS A 109 -11.51 -4.82 -5.83
C LYS A 109 -11.59 -5.88 -4.73
N THR A 110 -11.15 -5.56 -3.51
CA THR A 110 -11.07 -6.52 -2.39
C THR A 110 -12.23 -6.40 -1.41
N GLN A 111 -12.46 -7.46 -0.63
CA GLN A 111 -13.46 -7.49 0.43
C GLN A 111 -13.21 -6.38 1.45
N GLU A 112 -14.29 -5.97 2.11
CA GLU A 112 -14.24 -4.98 3.17
C GLU A 112 -13.39 -5.48 4.32
N ARG A 113 -12.59 -4.59 4.90
CA ARG A 113 -11.69 -4.92 6.02
C ARG A 113 -11.33 -3.68 6.81
N GLY A 114 -11.10 -3.87 8.11
CA GLY A 114 -10.36 -2.91 8.93
C GLY A 114 -8.85 -3.14 8.78
N ILE A 115 -8.10 -2.08 8.61
CA ILE A 115 -6.63 -2.11 8.60
C ILE A 115 -6.14 -1.27 9.78
N PRO A 116 -5.44 -1.87 10.76
CA PRO A 116 -4.77 -1.11 11.81
C PRO A 116 -3.73 -0.18 11.21
N ILE A 117 -3.67 1.03 11.75
CA ILE A 117 -2.66 2.03 11.45
C ILE A 117 -1.94 2.44 12.74
N SER A 118 -0.79 3.05 12.59
CA SER A 118 0.02 3.59 13.66
C SER A 118 -0.68 4.77 14.32
N TYR A 119 -0.31 5.03 15.57
CA TYR A 119 -0.77 6.21 16.28
C TYR A 119 -0.36 7.48 15.54
N GLU A 120 0.88 7.50 15.03
CA GLU A 120 1.45 8.61 14.28
C GLU A 120 0.66 8.91 13.00
N LEU A 121 0.33 7.88 12.20
CA LEU A 121 -0.51 8.06 11.01
C LEU A 121 -1.92 8.51 11.39
N SER A 122 -2.50 7.94 12.45
CA SER A 122 -3.83 8.33 12.94
C SER A 122 -3.88 9.83 13.30
N GLN A 123 -2.90 10.31 14.07
CA GLN A 123 -2.80 11.72 14.46
C GLN A 123 -2.53 12.64 13.27
N ALA A 124 -1.64 12.24 12.36
CA ALA A 124 -1.35 13.04 11.17
C ALA A 124 -2.57 13.17 10.25
N LEU A 125 -3.34 12.09 10.07
CA LEU A 125 -4.62 12.11 9.35
C LEU A 125 -5.65 12.99 10.07
N TYR A 126 -5.74 12.90 11.40
CA TYR A 126 -6.65 13.74 12.18
C TYR A 126 -6.33 15.23 11.97
N ASN A 127 -5.07 15.61 12.16
CA ASN A 127 -4.59 16.99 11.97
C ASN A 127 -4.87 17.51 10.55
N TYR A 128 -4.64 16.69 9.53
CA TYR A 128 -4.98 17.03 8.16
C TYR A 128 -6.49 17.28 7.98
N VAL A 129 -7.34 16.42 8.56
CA VAL A 129 -8.80 16.56 8.47
C VAL A 129 -9.27 17.88 9.08
N ILE A 130 -8.80 18.22 10.28
CA ILE A 130 -9.27 19.39 11.02
C ILE A 130 -8.69 20.72 10.50
N ASN A 131 -7.42 20.74 10.09
CA ASN A 131 -6.69 21.99 9.84
C ASN A 131 -6.57 22.34 8.34
N GLU A 132 -6.55 21.35 7.45
CA GLU A 132 -6.34 21.59 6.01
C GLU A 132 -7.55 21.19 5.17
N ARG A 133 -7.98 19.93 5.30
CA ARG A 133 -9.06 19.37 4.50
C ARG A 133 -10.35 20.15 4.71
N ARG A 134 -10.69 20.46 5.96
CA ARG A 134 -11.91 21.20 6.33
C ARG A 134 -12.04 22.51 5.56
N LEU A 135 -10.97 23.32 5.50
CA LEU A 135 -10.96 24.62 4.85
C LEU A 135 -11.14 24.53 3.32
N LEU A 136 -10.64 23.47 2.71
CA LEU A 136 -10.72 23.26 1.27
C LEU A 136 -12.04 22.63 0.83
N ALA A 137 -12.60 21.74 1.65
CA ALA A 137 -13.82 21.00 1.36
C ALA A 137 -15.10 21.72 1.80
N GLU A 138 -15.00 22.86 2.51
CA GLU A 138 -16.15 23.57 3.08
C GLU A 138 -17.26 23.89 2.05
N GLN A 139 -16.87 24.19 0.82
CA GLN A 139 -17.81 24.50 -0.26
C GLN A 139 -18.32 23.25 -1.01
N GLN A 140 -17.83 22.06 -0.66
CA GLN A 140 -18.11 20.81 -1.36
C GLN A 140 -18.87 19.83 -0.44
N LYS A 141 -19.94 19.22 -0.95
CA LYS A 141 -20.77 18.27 -0.19
C LYS A 141 -20.29 16.83 -0.39
N HIS A 142 -19.15 16.46 0.21
CA HIS A 142 -18.66 15.07 0.18
C HIS A 142 -17.77 14.68 1.36
N GLY A 143 -17.72 13.37 1.66
CA GLY A 143 -16.92 12.79 2.73
C GLY A 143 -15.47 12.43 2.37
N PHE A 144 -15.05 12.51 1.10
CA PHE A 144 -13.72 12.04 0.65
C PHE A 144 -12.56 12.65 1.42
N LEU A 145 -11.62 11.80 1.86
CA LEU A 145 -10.47 12.16 2.67
C LEU A 145 -9.47 13.01 1.89
N PHE A 146 -8.98 12.50 0.76
CA PHE A 146 -7.97 13.18 -0.05
C PHE A 146 -8.59 14.00 -1.18
N ILE A 147 -8.35 15.31 -1.11
CA ILE A 147 -8.89 16.31 -2.03
C ILE A 147 -7.79 17.04 -2.80
N SER A 148 -8.17 17.70 -3.89
CA SER A 148 -7.27 18.56 -4.65
C SER A 148 -7.14 19.95 -4.00
N ASN A 149 -5.92 20.47 -3.95
CA ASN A 149 -5.61 21.75 -3.30
C ASN A 149 -5.49 22.92 -4.31
N LYS A 150 -5.56 22.65 -5.63
CA LYS A 150 -5.21 23.62 -6.68
C LYS A 150 -6.21 23.66 -7.83
N GLY A 151 -6.28 24.83 -8.46
CA GLY A 151 -7.02 25.09 -9.69
C GLY A 151 -8.54 24.97 -9.53
N LEU A 152 -9.22 24.74 -10.65
CA LEU A 152 -10.69 24.59 -10.70
C LEU A 152 -11.19 23.37 -9.90
N SER A 153 -10.34 22.37 -9.68
CA SER A 153 -10.64 21.18 -8.87
C SER A 153 -10.43 21.40 -7.36
N ARG A 154 -10.12 22.61 -6.90
CA ARG A 154 -9.85 22.84 -5.47
C ARG A 154 -11.04 22.40 -4.62
N GLY A 155 -10.76 21.61 -3.59
CA GLY A 155 -11.78 21.07 -2.69
C GLY A 155 -12.44 19.78 -3.16
N THR A 156 -12.32 19.40 -4.44
CA THR A 156 -12.95 18.19 -4.99
C THR A 156 -12.12 16.94 -4.69
N PRO A 157 -12.70 15.73 -4.77
CA PRO A 157 -11.98 14.48 -4.58
C PRO A 157 -10.84 14.34 -5.57
N MET A 158 -9.71 13.79 -5.12
CA MET A 158 -8.55 13.64 -5.98
C MET A 158 -8.76 12.53 -7.02
N SER A 159 -8.31 12.79 -8.24
CA SER A 159 -8.40 11.83 -9.34
C SER A 159 -7.22 10.84 -9.35
N LEU A 160 -7.44 9.69 -9.99
CA LEU A 160 -6.39 8.68 -10.20
C LEU A 160 -5.20 9.22 -11.00
N SER A 161 -5.46 10.09 -11.97
CA SER A 161 -4.42 10.69 -12.82
C SER A 161 -3.56 11.66 -12.02
N GLN A 162 -4.14 12.46 -11.14
CA GLN A 162 -3.41 13.33 -10.21
C GLN A 162 -2.51 12.51 -9.29
N PHE A 163 -3.04 11.45 -8.67
CA PHE A 163 -2.23 10.59 -7.81
C PHE A 163 -1.11 9.87 -8.58
N SER A 164 -1.38 9.44 -9.81
CA SER A 164 -0.36 8.83 -10.67
C SER A 164 0.77 9.80 -11.00
N LYS A 165 0.45 11.07 -11.28
CA LYS A 165 1.44 12.12 -11.53
C LYS A 165 2.29 12.41 -10.30
N LEU A 166 1.68 12.39 -9.11
CA LEU A 166 2.38 12.57 -7.83
C LEU A 166 3.45 11.48 -7.66
N VAL A 167 3.09 10.20 -7.81
CA VAL A 167 4.04 9.09 -7.68
C VAL A 167 5.10 9.13 -8.77
N LEU A 168 4.72 9.45 -10.02
CA LEU A 168 5.69 9.57 -11.10
C LEU A 168 6.69 10.71 -10.85
N LYS A 169 6.24 11.81 -10.25
CA LYS A 169 7.10 12.97 -9.96
C LYS A 169 8.20 12.60 -8.98
N ILE A 170 7.88 11.93 -7.87
CA ILE A 170 8.90 11.48 -6.92
C ILE A 170 9.77 10.35 -7.50
N ALA A 171 9.20 9.46 -8.31
CA ALA A 171 9.95 8.37 -8.95
C ALA A 171 10.94 8.84 -10.02
N LYS A 172 10.84 10.09 -10.48
CA LYS A 172 11.77 10.77 -11.40
C LYS A 172 12.61 11.83 -10.70
N ASP A 173 12.54 11.92 -9.38
CA ASP A 173 13.31 12.89 -8.63
C ASP A 173 14.82 12.61 -8.75
N THR A 174 15.61 13.66 -8.90
CA THR A 174 17.06 13.53 -9.09
C THR A 174 17.76 13.05 -7.83
N ASN A 175 17.27 13.42 -6.64
CA ASN A 175 17.87 12.97 -5.38
C ASN A 175 17.58 11.49 -5.14
N LEU A 176 16.38 11.03 -5.51
CA LEU A 176 16.07 9.59 -5.49
C LEU A 176 16.96 8.81 -6.47
N ALA A 177 17.18 9.34 -7.67
CA ALA A 177 18.07 8.72 -8.65
C ALA A 177 19.53 8.65 -8.14
N ALA A 178 20.02 9.74 -7.55
CA ALA A 178 21.35 9.81 -6.95
C ALA A 178 21.52 8.82 -5.78
N TYR A 179 20.50 8.66 -4.94
CA TYR A 179 20.50 7.64 -3.87
C TYR A 179 20.61 6.22 -4.44
N ILE A 180 19.80 5.88 -5.45
CA ILE A 180 19.82 4.57 -6.10
C ILE A 180 21.19 4.25 -6.69
N GLU A 181 21.81 5.23 -7.34
CA GLU A 181 23.15 5.09 -7.93
C GLU A 181 24.23 4.94 -6.86
N THR A 182 24.20 5.77 -5.81
CA THR A 182 25.19 5.76 -4.71
C THR A 182 25.17 4.44 -3.95
N GLU A 183 23.99 3.89 -3.69
CA GLU A 183 23.82 2.61 -3.00
C GLU A 183 24.00 1.39 -3.93
N GLY A 184 24.26 1.60 -5.23
CA GLY A 184 24.44 0.53 -6.21
C GLY A 184 23.18 -0.32 -6.44
N ILE A 185 21.99 0.24 -6.17
CA ILE A 185 20.73 -0.50 -6.22
C ILE A 185 20.28 -0.66 -7.69
N GLN A 186 20.08 -1.90 -8.12
CA GLN A 186 19.55 -2.19 -9.45
C GLN A 186 18.02 -2.07 -9.44
N VAL A 187 17.48 -1.15 -10.25
CA VAL A 187 16.03 -0.92 -10.38
C VAL A 187 15.60 -1.02 -11.83
N ASP A 188 14.85 -2.06 -12.18
CA ASP A 188 14.38 -2.31 -13.55
C ASP A 188 13.31 -1.32 -14.04
N LYS A 189 12.54 -0.75 -13.10
CA LYS A 189 11.37 0.10 -13.38
C LYS A 189 11.22 1.17 -12.33
N HIS A 190 10.74 2.34 -12.77
CA HIS A 190 10.32 3.38 -11.83
C HIS A 190 9.30 2.87 -10.82
N ILE A 191 9.35 3.46 -9.63
CA ILE A 191 8.42 3.20 -8.55
C ILE A 191 7.00 3.52 -9.04
N THR A 192 6.09 2.59 -8.77
CA THR A 192 4.68 2.75 -9.09
C THR A 192 3.85 2.69 -7.82
N ARG A 193 2.60 3.14 -7.91
CA ARG A 193 1.64 3.02 -6.81
C ARG A 193 1.41 1.56 -6.41
N HIS A 194 1.46 0.63 -7.37
CA HIS A 194 1.36 -0.81 -7.08
C HIS A 194 2.63 -1.34 -6.39
N GLY A 195 3.78 -0.70 -6.64
CA GLY A 195 5.05 -0.99 -5.96
C GLY A 195 4.94 -0.89 -4.44
N PHE A 196 4.23 0.11 -3.90
CA PHE A 196 4.01 0.25 -2.44
C PHE A 196 3.33 -0.98 -1.83
N ARG A 197 2.36 -1.57 -2.55
CA ARG A 197 1.69 -2.79 -2.10
C ARG A 197 2.63 -4.00 -2.12
N HIS A 198 3.46 -4.15 -3.15
CA HIS A 198 4.49 -5.21 -3.18
C HIS A 198 5.47 -5.04 -2.03
N ASN A 199 5.95 -3.81 -1.82
CA ASN A 199 6.83 -3.47 -0.71
C ASN A 199 6.21 -3.80 0.67
N PHE A 200 4.95 -3.45 0.89
CA PHE A 200 4.22 -3.83 2.11
C PHE A 200 4.17 -5.34 2.29
N ASN A 201 3.80 -6.09 1.24
CA ASN A 201 3.74 -7.55 1.29
C ASN A 201 5.11 -8.18 1.57
N GLN A 202 6.19 -7.64 1.00
CA GLN A 202 7.56 -8.13 1.24
C GLN A 202 8.00 -7.86 2.69
N ARG A 203 7.75 -6.65 3.22
CA ARG A 203 8.04 -6.32 4.63
C ARG A 203 7.22 -7.19 5.59
N GLY A 204 5.96 -7.46 5.27
CA GLY A 204 5.09 -8.39 6.02
C GLY A 204 5.62 -9.82 5.99
N CYS A 205 5.93 -10.35 4.81
CA CYS A 205 6.44 -11.72 4.62
C CYS A 205 7.77 -11.96 5.36
N ARG A 206 8.70 -11.00 5.33
CA ARG A 206 9.97 -11.10 6.09
C ARG A 206 9.72 -11.24 7.61
N LYS A 207 8.75 -10.50 8.16
CA LYS A 207 8.39 -10.61 9.59
C LYS A 207 7.80 -11.99 9.93
N THR A 208 6.97 -12.57 9.06
CA THR A 208 6.39 -13.91 9.27
C THR A 208 7.43 -15.01 9.11
N ARG A 209 8.35 -14.88 8.14
CA ARG A 209 9.41 -15.87 7.86
C ARG A 209 10.45 -15.93 8.98
N PHE A 210 10.79 -14.78 9.58
CA PHE A 210 11.68 -14.74 10.75
C PHE A 210 11.04 -15.40 11.99
N ARG A 211 9.73 -15.21 12.20
CA ARG A 211 8.98 -15.91 13.26
C ARG A 211 8.83 -17.42 13.03
N ALA A 212 8.74 -17.87 11.78
CA ALA A 212 8.62 -19.29 11.45
C ALA A 212 9.95 -20.07 11.63
N ILE A 213 11.10 -19.38 11.54
CA ILE A 213 12.42 -19.99 11.76
C ILE A 213 12.77 -20.07 13.25
N SER A 214 12.19 -19.20 14.09
CA SER A 214 12.47 -19.13 15.53
C SER A 214 11.54 -19.97 16.43
N THR A 215 10.56 -20.68 15.87
CA THR A 215 9.76 -21.65 16.63
C THR A 215 10.40 -23.04 16.55
N PRO A 216 10.87 -23.63 17.67
CA PRO A 216 11.17 -25.05 17.68
C PRO A 216 9.86 -25.81 17.44
N SER A 217 9.89 -26.79 16.54
CA SER A 217 8.83 -27.78 16.37
C SER A 217 8.40 -28.33 17.73
N ARG A 218 7.11 -28.23 18.06
CA ARG A 218 6.54 -28.80 19.29
C ARG A 218 6.88 -30.29 19.34
N PRO A 219 7.45 -30.82 20.43
CA PRO A 219 7.55 -32.26 20.60
C PRO A 219 6.14 -32.85 20.77
N ASN A 220 5.93 -33.97 20.07
CA ASN A 220 4.68 -34.70 20.00
C ASN A 220 4.40 -35.36 21.36
N LEU A 221 3.49 -34.78 22.16
CA LEU A 221 3.07 -35.34 23.46
C LEU A 221 1.94 -36.36 23.26
N LEU A 222 2.27 -37.52 22.70
CA LEU A 222 1.43 -38.71 22.77
C LEU A 222 2.34 -39.93 22.86
N THR A 223 2.74 -40.28 24.09
CA THR A 223 3.01 -41.64 24.60
C THR A 223 3.76 -41.52 25.94
N GLN A 224 3.02 -41.54 27.04
CA GLN A 224 3.57 -41.90 28.35
C GLN A 224 2.73 -43.10 28.83
N PRO A 225 3.33 -44.25 29.18
CA PRO A 225 2.59 -45.34 29.79
C PRO A 225 2.25 -44.99 31.23
N VAL A 226 1.00 -45.26 31.64
CA VAL A 226 0.53 -45.13 33.02
C VAL A 226 1.19 -46.22 33.85
N ILE A 227 2.15 -45.86 34.70
CA ILE A 227 2.74 -46.76 35.69
C ILE A 227 2.05 -46.50 37.02
N TRP A 228 1.27 -47.48 37.48
CA TRP A 228 0.77 -47.57 38.85
C TRP A 228 1.94 -47.84 39.81
N LEU A 229 2.08 -47.03 40.84
CA LEU A 229 2.87 -47.40 42.02
C LEU A 229 2.04 -47.19 43.29
N SER A 230 1.75 -48.34 43.88
CA SER A 230 1.17 -48.60 45.19
C SER A 230 2.10 -48.20 46.34
N ASN A 231 1.48 -47.74 47.44
CA ASN A 231 1.89 -47.78 48.85
C ASN A 231 3.36 -48.07 49.21
N LEU A 232 3.95 -47.14 49.97
CA LEU A 232 4.78 -47.51 51.11
C LEU A 232 4.74 -46.43 52.20
N ASN A 233 4.45 -46.94 53.40
CA ASN A 233 4.27 -46.33 54.70
C ASN A 233 5.65 -46.13 55.38
N ILE A 234 5.89 -44.99 56.03
CA ILE A 234 6.75 -44.68 57.20
C ILE A 234 6.46 -43.19 57.50
N GLY A 235 6.15 -42.68 58.70
CA GLY A 235 6.08 -43.21 60.06
C GLY A 235 5.93 -42.03 61.04
N ILE A 236 5.76 -42.40 62.32
CA ILE A 236 5.50 -41.61 63.54
C ILE A 236 4.03 -41.21 63.74
#